data_AF-A0AAP3H737-F1
#
_entry.id   AF-A0AAP3H737-F1
#
_cell.length_a   1.000
_cell.length_b   1.000
_cell.length_c   1.000
_cell.angle_alpha   90.00
_cell.angle_beta   90.00
_cell.angle_gamma   90.00
#
_symmetry.space_group_name_H-M   'P 1'
#
loop_
_entity.id
_entity.type
_entity.pdbx_description
1 polymer ?
#
loop_
_entity_poly.entity_id
_entity_poly.type
_entity_poly.pdbx_seq_one_letter_code
_entity_poly.pdbx_strand_id
1 'polypeptide(L)'
;MQKVHFETNPTDQSEEYAQLIDVILVVLKRVSVELTFESQRNPSLSEDQFKVAIRLIHSACVLGTMLPDLIKEQSIRLPHALPITRMFYERLLSAAYVLADGGPAAKQAIHYAVYSVFKNQKKLFSAGGYKELIPEILKISRDSKEVSEALEYFKNATSVREFDHDRQGRCKVIGKVSKKAEMHFQSVEQAGYSLSSEIVHGSYLSTVLYSDQARDGTPEKGLQETTTWIMIAFVFSSEALGHLLRSLCPSLPSPPLLIDAGKTFMNFEVPEAADLINRAYSES
;
A
#
# COMPACT_ATOMS: atom_id res chain seq x y z
N MET A 1 26.65 -30.54 13.38
CA MET A 1 25.75 -29.40 13.08
C MET A 1 24.44 -29.65 13.81
N GLN A 2 24.18 -28.91 14.89
CA GLN A 2 22.85 -28.85 15.49
C GLN A 2 21.94 -28.15 14.47
N LYS A 3 20.86 -28.81 14.04
CA LYS A 3 19.81 -28.14 13.26
C LYS A 3 19.16 -27.13 14.22
N VAL A 4 19.36 -25.84 13.95
CA VAL A 4 18.54 -24.79 14.56
C VAL A 4 17.13 -25.01 14.03
N HIS A 5 16.29 -25.63 14.85
CA HIS A 5 14.86 -25.69 14.61
C HIS A 5 14.30 -24.33 15.02
N PHE A 6 13.90 -23.52 14.04
CA PHE A 6 13.04 -22.39 14.31
C PHE A 6 11.66 -22.96 14.60
N GLU A 7 11.25 -22.93 15.86
CA GLU A 7 9.89 -23.28 16.26
C GLU A 7 8.94 -22.21 15.71
N THR A 8 7.92 -22.63 14.96
CA THR A 8 6.84 -21.76 14.50
C THR A 8 5.65 -21.98 15.43
N ASN A 9 5.15 -20.91 16.02
CA ASN A 9 4.01 -20.96 16.94
C ASN A 9 2.83 -20.20 16.32
N PRO A 10 1.90 -20.87 15.64
CA PRO A 10 0.63 -20.26 15.29
C PRO A 10 -0.15 -19.93 16.57
N THR A 11 -0.76 -18.74 16.61
CA THR A 11 -1.71 -18.35 17.66
C THR A 11 -3.09 -18.19 17.04
N ASP A 12 -4.16 -18.39 17.82
CA ASP A 12 -5.54 -18.20 17.34
C ASP A 12 -5.74 -16.79 16.75
N GLN A 13 -5.10 -15.78 17.35
CA GLN A 13 -5.06 -14.39 16.87
C GLN A 13 -4.41 -14.23 15.49
N SER A 14 -3.29 -14.92 15.22
CA SER A 14 -2.62 -14.89 13.92
C SER A 14 -3.47 -15.52 12.80
N GLU A 15 -4.29 -16.52 13.13
CA GLU A 15 -5.21 -17.13 12.16
C GLU A 15 -6.40 -16.22 11.84
N GLU A 16 -6.98 -15.56 12.85
CA GLU A 16 -8.05 -14.57 12.66
C GLU A 16 -7.58 -13.38 11.82
N TYR A 17 -6.37 -12.90 12.04
CA TYR A 17 -5.77 -11.84 11.20
C TYR A 17 -5.57 -12.28 9.75
N ALA A 18 -5.05 -13.49 9.52
CA ALA A 18 -4.88 -14.01 8.16
C ALA A 18 -6.23 -14.08 7.42
N GLN A 19 -7.28 -14.54 8.11
CA GLN A 19 -8.65 -14.57 7.56
C GLN A 19 -9.19 -13.16 7.26
N LEU A 20 -8.96 -12.20 8.16
CA LEU A 20 -9.38 -10.82 7.94
C LEU A 20 -8.67 -10.19 6.73
N ILE A 21 -7.37 -10.46 6.55
CA ILE A 21 -6.63 -10.04 5.35
C ILE A 21 -7.30 -10.60 4.09
N ASP A 22 -7.58 -11.91 4.06
CA ASP A 22 -8.21 -12.55 2.90
C ASP A 22 -9.56 -11.91 2.55
N VAL A 23 -10.41 -11.65 3.56
CA VAL A 23 -11.70 -10.97 3.36
C VAL A 23 -11.50 -9.58 2.76
N ILE A 24 -10.62 -8.76 3.33
CA ILE A 24 -10.33 -7.41 2.83
C ILE A 24 -9.82 -7.46 1.39
N LEU A 25 -8.93 -8.42 1.05
CA LEU A 25 -8.44 -8.58 -0.33
C LEU A 25 -9.55 -8.92 -1.31
N VAL A 26 -10.51 -9.77 -0.91
CA VAL A 26 -11.70 -10.07 -1.72
C VAL A 26 -12.53 -8.81 -1.94
N VAL A 27 -12.76 -8.02 -0.89
CA VAL A 27 -13.51 -6.76 -0.99
C VAL A 27 -12.78 -5.74 -1.87
N LEU A 28 -11.46 -5.57 -1.75
CA LEU A 28 -10.67 -4.67 -2.60
C LEU A 28 -10.67 -5.08 -4.08
N LYS A 29 -10.62 -6.39 -4.37
CA LYS A 29 -10.79 -6.91 -5.74
C LYS A 29 -12.17 -6.57 -6.28
N ARG A 30 -13.22 -6.73 -5.46
CA ARG A 30 -14.59 -6.35 -5.84
C ARG A 30 -14.73 -4.84 -6.08
N VAL A 31 -14.13 -4.00 -5.24
CA VAL A 31 -14.05 -2.54 -5.44
C VAL A 31 -13.41 -2.21 -6.78
N SER A 32 -12.34 -2.91 -7.19
CA SER A 32 -11.69 -2.69 -8.49
C SER A 32 -12.64 -2.98 -9.67
N VAL A 33 -13.45 -4.03 -9.55
CA VAL A 33 -14.47 -4.36 -10.55
C VAL A 33 -15.59 -3.31 -10.57
N GLU A 34 -16.06 -2.90 -9.41
CA GLU A 34 -17.08 -1.86 -9.26
C GLU A 34 -16.63 -0.52 -9.85
N LEU A 35 -15.39 -0.09 -9.58
CA LEU A 35 -14.79 1.11 -10.17
C LEU A 35 -14.67 1.02 -11.69
N THR A 36 -14.48 -0.18 -12.25
CA THR A 36 -14.48 -0.38 -13.71
C THR A 36 -15.84 -0.03 -14.30
N PHE A 37 -16.93 -0.47 -13.67
CA PHE A 37 -18.28 -0.12 -14.12
C PHE A 37 -18.62 1.35 -13.84
N GLU A 38 -18.18 1.88 -12.71
CA GLU A 38 -18.40 3.28 -12.33
C GLU A 38 -17.69 4.24 -13.30
N SER A 39 -16.52 3.85 -13.84
CA SER A 39 -15.79 4.64 -14.84
C SER A 39 -16.57 4.96 -16.11
N GLN A 40 -17.57 4.14 -16.44
CA GLN A 40 -18.42 4.33 -17.61
C GLN A 40 -19.62 5.26 -17.34
N ARG A 41 -19.90 5.53 -16.07
CA ARG A 41 -21.15 6.18 -15.63
C ARG A 41 -20.92 7.47 -14.85
N ASN A 42 -19.74 7.62 -14.24
CA ASN A 42 -19.41 8.75 -13.38
C ASN A 42 -18.76 9.88 -14.18
N PRO A 43 -19.44 11.01 -14.42
CA PRO A 43 -18.88 12.13 -15.17
C PRO A 43 -17.93 13.01 -14.33
N SER A 44 -17.87 12.81 -13.01
CA SER A 44 -17.14 13.68 -12.08
C SER A 44 -15.64 13.36 -12.00
N LEU A 45 -15.24 12.14 -12.41
CA LEU A 45 -13.86 11.69 -12.43
C LEU A 45 -13.47 11.27 -13.85
N SER A 46 -12.22 11.48 -14.24
CA SER A 46 -11.77 11.12 -15.58
C SER A 46 -11.53 9.61 -15.71
N GLU A 47 -11.60 9.10 -16.95
CA GLU A 47 -11.27 7.71 -17.27
C GLU A 47 -9.86 7.34 -16.80
N ASP A 48 -8.89 8.26 -16.95
CA ASP A 48 -7.52 8.06 -16.51
C ASP A 48 -7.40 7.92 -14.98
N GLN A 49 -8.20 8.67 -14.21
CA GLN A 49 -8.23 8.52 -12.75
C GLN A 49 -8.70 7.12 -12.35
N PHE A 50 -9.80 6.64 -12.94
CA PHE A 50 -10.28 5.28 -12.69
C PHE A 50 -9.24 4.24 -13.12
N LYS A 51 -8.73 4.35 -14.35
CA LYS A 51 -7.73 3.42 -14.91
C LYS A 51 -6.52 3.28 -14.02
N VAL A 52 -5.92 4.39 -13.58
CA VAL A 52 -4.73 4.38 -12.72
C VAL A 52 -5.08 3.84 -11.32
N ALA A 53 -6.17 4.31 -10.71
CA ALA A 53 -6.59 3.86 -9.39
C ALA A 53 -6.87 2.35 -9.34
N ILE A 54 -7.60 1.80 -10.32
CA ILE A 54 -7.89 0.37 -10.43
C ILE A 54 -6.59 -0.45 -10.53
N ARG A 55 -5.61 0.01 -11.33
CA ARG A 55 -4.32 -0.68 -11.45
C ARG A 55 -3.50 -0.64 -10.17
N LEU A 56 -3.55 0.46 -9.43
CA LEU A 56 -2.89 0.60 -8.13
C LEU A 56 -3.55 -0.28 -7.06
N ILE A 57 -4.88 -0.35 -7.00
CA ILE A 57 -5.61 -1.25 -6.10
C ILE A 57 -5.31 -2.72 -6.44
N HIS A 58 -5.30 -3.08 -7.73
CA HIS A 58 -4.93 -4.43 -8.14
C HIS A 58 -3.49 -4.78 -7.75
N SER A 59 -2.55 -3.84 -7.93
CA SER A 59 -1.16 -4.01 -7.48
C SER A 59 -1.06 -4.20 -5.96
N ALA A 60 -1.81 -3.41 -5.18
CA ALA A 60 -1.91 -3.60 -3.73
C ALA A 60 -2.44 -5.01 -3.41
N CYS A 61 -3.50 -5.47 -4.08
CA CYS A 61 -4.04 -6.82 -3.85
C CYS A 61 -3.02 -7.92 -4.12
N VAL A 62 -2.24 -7.83 -5.21
CA VAL A 62 -1.19 -8.80 -5.53
C VAL A 62 -0.14 -8.87 -4.42
N LEU A 63 0.31 -7.71 -3.92
CA LEU A 63 1.25 -7.65 -2.79
C LEU A 63 0.64 -8.24 -1.52
N GLY A 64 -0.62 -7.89 -1.24
CA GLY A 64 -1.34 -8.33 -0.05
C GLY A 64 -1.57 -9.83 0.02
N THR A 65 -1.64 -10.54 -1.11
CA THR A 65 -1.81 -12.02 -1.11
C THR A 65 -0.67 -12.78 -0.43
N MET A 66 0.50 -12.16 -0.26
CA MET A 66 1.62 -12.78 0.45
C MET A 66 1.52 -12.65 1.97
N LEU A 67 0.70 -11.72 2.47
CA LEU A 67 0.65 -11.37 3.89
C LEU A 67 0.06 -12.48 4.77
N PRO A 68 -1.07 -13.14 4.42
CA PRO A 68 -1.66 -14.18 5.27
C PRO A 68 -0.64 -15.25 5.67
N ASP A 69 0.11 -15.78 4.69
CA ASP A 69 1.13 -16.81 4.93
C ASP A 69 2.32 -16.31 5.78
N LEU A 70 2.63 -15.02 5.71
CA LEU A 70 3.74 -14.42 6.46
C LEU A 70 3.39 -14.09 7.91
N ILE A 71 2.09 -13.87 8.21
CA ILE A 71 1.63 -13.49 9.55
C ILE A 71 0.97 -14.63 10.33
N LYS A 72 0.55 -15.71 9.63
CA LYS A 72 -0.12 -16.87 10.22
C LYS A 72 0.76 -17.59 11.26
N GLU A 73 2.08 -17.52 11.09
CA GLU A 73 3.04 -18.14 12.00
C GLU A 73 3.98 -17.08 12.58
N GLN A 74 4.09 -17.04 13.91
CA GLN A 74 5.16 -16.27 14.55
C GLN A 74 6.49 -16.90 14.17
N SER A 75 7.23 -16.23 13.29
CA SER A 75 8.48 -16.71 12.74
C SER A 75 9.41 -15.55 12.38
N ILE A 76 10.68 -15.86 12.12
CA ILE A 76 11.66 -14.88 11.59
C ILE A 76 11.24 -14.26 10.24
N ARG A 77 10.18 -14.77 9.60
CA ARG A 77 9.63 -14.22 8.35
C ARG A 77 8.76 -12.98 8.58
N LEU A 78 8.20 -12.82 9.79
CA LEU A 78 7.23 -11.79 10.08
C LEU A 78 7.77 -10.36 9.82
N PRO A 79 9.00 -10.00 10.20
CA PRO A 79 9.53 -8.68 9.86
C PRO A 79 9.71 -8.44 8.35
N HIS A 80 9.82 -9.50 7.53
CA HIS A 80 9.83 -9.37 6.06
C HIS A 80 8.44 -9.06 5.48
N ALA A 81 7.36 -9.18 6.26
CA ALA A 81 6.04 -8.71 5.87
C ALA A 81 5.94 -7.17 5.94
N LEU A 82 6.72 -6.48 6.79
CA LEU A 82 6.67 -5.02 6.91
C LEU A 82 6.97 -4.26 5.60
N PRO A 83 7.97 -4.64 4.79
CA PRO A 83 8.15 -4.09 3.44
C PRO A 83 6.94 -4.31 2.52
N ILE A 84 6.35 -5.51 2.54
CA ILE A 84 5.18 -5.84 1.70
C ILE A 84 3.98 -5.01 2.12
N THR A 85 3.72 -4.91 3.42
CA THR A 85 2.64 -4.08 3.99
C THR A 85 2.85 -2.60 3.68
N ARG A 86 4.09 -2.10 3.73
CA ARG A 86 4.41 -0.73 3.30
C ARG A 86 4.08 -0.52 1.83
N MET A 87 4.48 -1.44 0.95
CA MET A 87 4.15 -1.34 -0.47
C MET A 87 2.64 -1.38 -0.71
N PHE A 88 1.91 -2.24 0.01
CA PHE A 88 0.45 -2.29 0.00
C PHE A 88 -0.17 -0.93 0.34
N TYR A 89 0.24 -0.35 1.47
CA TYR A 89 -0.17 0.98 1.89
C TYR A 89 0.14 2.05 0.84
N GLU A 90 1.37 2.09 0.31
CA GLU A 90 1.78 3.10 -0.67
C GLU A 90 0.94 3.02 -1.95
N ARG A 91 0.56 1.80 -2.38
CA ARG A 91 -0.32 1.61 -3.54
C ARG A 91 -1.74 2.08 -3.27
N LEU A 92 -2.32 1.78 -2.10
CA LEU A 92 -3.66 2.27 -1.74
C LEU A 92 -3.68 3.80 -1.54
N LEU A 93 -2.65 4.37 -0.92
CA LEU A 93 -2.49 5.83 -0.79
C LEU A 93 -2.43 6.48 -2.17
N SER A 94 -1.64 5.94 -3.10
CA SER A 94 -1.56 6.48 -4.45
C SER A 94 -2.88 6.33 -5.21
N ALA A 95 -3.62 5.23 -5.03
CA ALA A 95 -4.95 5.07 -5.64
C ALA A 95 -5.91 6.13 -5.12
N ALA A 96 -5.96 6.33 -3.80
CA ALA A 96 -6.77 7.35 -3.16
C ALA A 96 -6.40 8.77 -3.61
N TYR A 97 -5.09 9.06 -3.68
CA TYR A 97 -4.58 10.35 -4.14
C TYR A 97 -5.00 10.64 -5.58
N VAL A 98 -4.85 9.67 -6.48
CA VAL A 98 -5.25 9.80 -7.90
C VAL A 98 -6.74 10.10 -8.05
N LEU A 99 -7.59 9.45 -7.25
CA LEU A 99 -9.02 9.71 -7.24
C LEU A 99 -9.37 11.10 -6.67
N ALA A 100 -8.58 11.61 -5.70
CA ALA A 100 -8.86 12.87 -5.01
C ALA A 100 -8.28 14.13 -5.68
N ASP A 101 -7.21 14.02 -6.48
CA ASP A 101 -6.45 15.17 -7.01
C ASP A 101 -7.09 15.87 -8.22
N GLY A 102 -8.22 15.36 -8.74
CA GLY A 102 -8.91 15.97 -9.89
C GLY A 102 -8.22 15.74 -11.25
N GLY A 103 -7.32 14.75 -11.34
CA GLY A 103 -6.78 14.27 -12.63
C GLY A 103 -5.27 14.45 -12.88
N PRO A 104 -4.57 15.51 -12.41
CA PRO A 104 -3.14 15.70 -12.71
C PRO A 104 -2.28 14.50 -12.30
N ALA A 105 -2.50 13.94 -11.11
CA ALA A 105 -1.80 12.74 -10.64
C ALA A 105 -1.97 11.53 -11.59
N ALA A 106 -3.16 11.31 -12.16
CA ALA A 106 -3.39 10.21 -13.10
C ALA A 106 -2.58 10.39 -14.38
N LYS A 107 -2.63 11.60 -14.96
CA LYS A 107 -1.89 11.96 -16.17
C LYS A 107 -0.38 11.80 -15.98
N GLN A 108 0.15 12.28 -14.85
CA GLN A 108 1.55 12.13 -14.52
C GLN A 108 1.96 10.66 -14.37
N ALA A 109 1.16 9.84 -13.68
CA ALA A 109 1.45 8.42 -13.49
C ALA A 109 1.51 7.66 -14.83
N ILE A 110 0.61 7.98 -15.77
CA ILE A 110 0.59 7.40 -17.13
C ILE A 110 1.88 7.76 -17.89
N HIS A 111 2.25 9.04 -17.94
CA HIS A 111 3.48 9.46 -18.59
C HIS A 111 4.73 8.89 -17.90
N TYR A 112 4.73 8.82 -16.57
CA TYR A 112 5.83 8.25 -15.79
C TYR A 112 6.05 6.78 -16.13
N ALA A 113 4.98 5.98 -16.23
CA ALA A 113 5.07 4.58 -16.59
C ALA A 113 5.74 4.38 -17.96
N VAL A 114 5.29 5.12 -18.98
CA VAL A 114 5.86 5.07 -20.33
C VAL A 114 7.32 5.54 -20.33
N TYR A 115 7.60 6.67 -19.67
CA TYR A 115 8.95 7.22 -19.55
C TYR A 115 9.91 6.22 -18.87
N SER A 116 9.48 5.63 -17.76
CA SER A 116 10.28 4.71 -16.95
C SER A 116 10.61 3.45 -17.75
N VAL A 117 9.63 2.83 -18.41
CA VAL A 117 9.87 1.66 -19.27
C VAL A 117 10.81 2.03 -20.42
N PHE A 118 10.60 3.16 -21.11
CA PHE A 118 11.46 3.60 -22.20
C PHE A 118 12.90 3.90 -21.76
N LYS A 119 13.11 4.46 -20.57
CA LYS A 119 14.46 4.74 -20.06
C LYS A 119 15.15 3.49 -19.53
N ASN A 120 14.40 2.56 -18.93
CA ASN A 120 14.93 1.35 -18.33
C ASN A 120 15.12 0.19 -19.31
N GLN A 121 14.60 0.28 -20.55
CA GLN A 121 14.78 -0.74 -21.61
C GLN A 121 16.25 -0.97 -22.03
N LYS A 122 17.18 -0.12 -21.56
CA LYS A 122 18.62 -0.30 -21.70
C LYS A 122 19.23 -0.26 -20.30
N LYS A 123 19.76 -1.37 -19.82
CA LYS A 123 20.50 -1.41 -18.56
C LYS A 123 21.98 -1.20 -18.85
N LEU A 124 22.59 -0.28 -18.12
CA LEU A 124 24.04 -0.12 -18.11
C LEU A 124 24.62 -1.10 -17.09
N PHE A 125 25.34 -2.11 -17.57
CA PHE A 125 26.15 -2.98 -16.74
C PHE A 125 27.54 -2.37 -16.57
N SER A 126 28.03 -2.30 -15.33
CA SER A 126 29.38 -1.80 -15.03
C SER A 126 30.07 -2.72 -14.04
N ALA A 127 31.15 -3.38 -14.45
CA ALA A 127 31.96 -4.24 -13.58
C ALA A 127 33.44 -4.15 -13.99
N GLY A 128 34.33 -3.96 -13.00
CA GLY A 128 35.78 -3.97 -13.25
C GLY A 128 36.28 -2.93 -14.26
N GLY A 129 35.61 -1.78 -14.40
CA GLY A 129 35.96 -0.74 -15.37
C GLY A 129 35.34 -0.91 -16.76
N TYR A 130 34.73 -2.07 -17.05
CA TYR A 130 33.95 -2.29 -18.28
C TYR A 130 32.54 -1.76 -18.10
N LYS A 131 32.05 -1.04 -19.12
CA LYS A 131 30.67 -0.57 -19.20
C LYS A 131 30.04 -1.07 -20.50
N GLU A 132 28.98 -1.87 -20.37
CA GLU A 132 28.22 -2.35 -21.52
C GLU A 132 26.74 -2.01 -21.37
N LEU A 133 26.09 -1.69 -22.49
CA LEU A 133 24.65 -1.51 -22.56
C LEU A 133 24.02 -2.83 -22.96
N ILE A 134 23.23 -3.41 -22.06
CA ILE A 134 22.47 -4.63 -22.33
C ILE A 134 21.11 -4.21 -22.88
N PRO A 135 20.81 -4.43 -24.17
CA PRO A 135 19.49 -4.17 -24.73
C PRO A 135 18.51 -5.24 -24.25
N GLU A 136 17.35 -4.84 -23.71
CA GLU A 136 16.25 -5.78 -23.51
C GLU A 136 15.61 -6.15 -24.87
N ILE A 137 15.10 -7.38 -24.98
CA ILE A 137 14.62 -7.99 -26.23
C ILE A 137 13.41 -7.23 -26.82
N LEU A 138 12.63 -6.54 -25.97
CA LEU A 138 11.47 -5.73 -26.36
C LEU A 138 11.82 -4.24 -26.21
N LYS A 139 12.10 -3.56 -27.33
CA LYS A 139 12.36 -2.12 -27.36
C LYS A 139 11.11 -1.35 -27.74
N ILE A 140 10.81 -0.30 -26.99
CA ILE A 140 9.79 0.68 -27.36
C ILE A 140 10.46 1.78 -28.18
N SER A 141 9.91 2.06 -29.37
CA SER A 141 10.44 3.09 -30.24
C SER A 141 10.26 4.48 -29.61
N ARG A 142 11.29 5.32 -29.75
CA ARG A 142 11.21 6.75 -29.40
C ARG A 142 10.12 7.46 -30.20
N ASP A 143 9.92 7.03 -31.44
CA ASP A 143 8.98 7.65 -32.39
C ASP A 143 7.53 7.22 -32.13
N SER A 144 7.29 6.33 -31.16
CA SER A 144 5.91 6.09 -30.69
C SER A 144 5.35 7.37 -30.07
N LYS A 145 4.06 7.61 -30.34
CA LYS A 145 3.36 8.81 -29.90
C LYS A 145 3.43 8.95 -28.37
N GLU A 146 3.18 7.86 -27.67
CA GLU A 146 3.13 7.78 -26.22
C GLU A 146 4.49 8.11 -25.59
N VAL A 147 5.59 7.61 -26.17
CA VAL A 147 6.95 7.90 -25.69
C VAL A 147 7.32 9.36 -25.97
N SER A 148 6.99 9.87 -27.16
CA SER A 148 7.25 11.26 -27.50
C SER A 148 6.52 12.22 -26.56
N GLU A 149 5.24 11.95 -26.28
CA GLU A 149 4.44 12.73 -25.33
C GLU A 149 5.01 12.66 -23.91
N ALA A 150 5.39 11.48 -23.42
CA ALA A 150 5.98 11.32 -22.10
C ALA A 150 7.36 12.00 -21.97
N LEU A 151 8.19 11.96 -23.02
CA LEU A 151 9.48 12.65 -23.05
C LEU A 151 9.30 14.17 -23.05
N GLU A 152 8.32 14.70 -23.77
CA GLU A 152 8.02 16.14 -23.76
C GLU A 152 7.45 16.57 -22.39
N TYR A 153 6.56 15.76 -21.79
CA TYR A 153 5.99 16.02 -20.47
C TYR A 153 7.07 16.25 -19.40
N PHE A 154 8.15 15.46 -19.41
CA PHE A 154 9.23 15.54 -18.43
C PHE A 154 10.47 16.32 -18.90
N LYS A 155 10.44 16.98 -20.06
CA LYS A 155 11.61 17.61 -20.68
C LYS A 155 12.33 18.62 -19.78
N ASN A 156 11.56 19.38 -19.00
CA ASN A 156 12.07 20.43 -18.10
C ASN A 156 11.95 20.05 -16.61
N ALA A 157 11.63 18.79 -16.30
CA ALA A 157 11.46 18.35 -14.92
C ALA A 157 12.83 18.21 -14.23
N THR A 158 12.99 18.85 -13.07
CA THR A 158 14.20 18.73 -12.23
C THR A 158 14.36 17.32 -11.63
N SER A 159 13.24 16.64 -11.38
CA SER A 159 13.20 15.24 -10.94
C SER A 159 12.01 14.56 -11.59
N VAL A 160 12.21 13.38 -12.16
CA VAL A 160 11.12 12.56 -12.72
C VAL A 160 10.61 11.61 -11.64
N ARG A 161 9.34 11.76 -11.24
CA ARG A 161 8.69 10.96 -10.21
C ARG A 161 7.29 10.54 -10.67
N GLU A 162 6.80 9.42 -10.14
CA GLU A 162 5.45 8.91 -10.44
C GLU A 162 4.37 9.90 -9.97
N PHE A 163 4.61 10.59 -8.85
CA PHE A 163 3.72 11.61 -8.30
C PHE A 163 4.54 12.76 -7.69
N ASP A 164 4.04 13.99 -7.81
CA ASP A 164 4.70 15.20 -7.32
C ASP A 164 4.65 15.34 -5.79
N HIS A 165 3.50 15.04 -5.18
CA HIS A 165 3.35 15.12 -3.73
C HIS A 165 4.07 13.96 -3.02
N ASP A 166 4.73 14.29 -1.92
CA ASP A 166 5.15 13.31 -0.92
C ASP A 166 3.92 12.69 -0.21
N ARG A 167 4.12 11.67 0.62
CA ARG A 167 3.01 10.95 1.26
C ARG A 167 2.14 11.86 2.12
N GLN A 168 2.74 12.75 2.90
CA GLN A 168 1.99 13.71 3.72
C GLN A 168 1.16 14.66 2.85
N GLY A 169 1.73 15.15 1.75
CA GLY A 169 1.03 15.96 0.76
C GLY A 169 -0.16 15.21 0.14
N ARG A 170 0.02 13.92 -0.20
CA ARG A 170 -1.07 13.06 -0.69
C ARG A 170 -2.19 12.92 0.33
N CYS A 171 -1.88 12.66 1.60
CA CYS A 171 -2.88 12.60 2.68
C CYS A 171 -3.68 13.91 2.78
N LYS A 172 -3.01 15.08 2.68
CA LYS A 172 -3.69 16.38 2.71
C LYS A 172 -4.62 16.59 1.52
N VAL A 173 -4.25 16.13 0.32
CA VAL A 173 -5.13 16.20 -0.86
C VAL A 173 -6.34 15.30 -0.69
N ILE A 174 -6.15 14.06 -0.22
CA ILE A 174 -7.23 13.12 0.11
C ILE A 174 -8.18 13.75 1.16
N GLY A 175 -7.61 14.43 2.16
CA GLY A 175 -8.35 15.10 3.24
C GLY A 175 -9.25 16.25 2.81
N LYS A 176 -9.04 16.83 1.62
CA LYS A 176 -9.95 17.81 1.04
C LYS A 176 -11.27 17.18 0.60
N VAL A 177 -11.26 15.87 0.31
CA VAL A 177 -12.44 15.09 -0.11
C VAL A 177 -13.02 14.30 1.06
N SER A 178 -12.17 13.62 1.84
CA SER A 178 -12.60 12.80 2.98
C SER A 178 -11.63 12.95 4.14
N LYS A 179 -12.07 13.64 5.20
CA LYS A 179 -11.30 13.81 6.44
C LYS A 179 -11.04 12.49 7.15
N LYS A 180 -11.99 11.55 7.11
CA LYS A 180 -11.81 10.21 7.68
C LYS A 180 -10.72 9.43 6.95
N ALA A 181 -10.67 9.50 5.61
CA ALA A 181 -9.60 8.88 4.84
C ALA A 181 -8.21 9.47 5.16
N GLU A 182 -8.11 10.80 5.29
CA GLU A 182 -6.88 11.47 5.71
C GLU A 182 -6.38 10.97 7.07
N MET A 183 -7.26 10.91 8.07
CA MET A 183 -6.89 10.45 9.42
C MET A 183 -6.33 9.03 9.40
N HIS A 184 -7.00 8.10 8.72
CA HIS A 184 -6.55 6.71 8.66
C HIS A 184 -5.20 6.56 7.92
N PHE A 185 -5.01 7.24 6.78
CA PHE A 185 -3.71 7.21 6.10
C PHE A 185 -2.59 7.86 6.93
N GLN A 186 -2.89 8.91 7.70
CA GLN A 186 -1.93 9.51 8.62
C GLN A 186 -1.59 8.59 9.80
N SER A 187 -2.56 7.84 10.33
CA SER A 187 -2.32 6.83 11.37
C SER A 187 -1.37 5.75 10.88
N VAL A 188 -1.49 5.29 9.62
CA VAL A 188 -0.55 4.31 9.05
C VAL A 188 0.87 4.87 8.92
N GLU A 189 1.03 6.14 8.52
CA GLU A 189 2.35 6.78 8.45
C GLU A 189 3.04 6.83 9.82
N GLN A 190 2.27 7.06 10.89
CA GLN A 190 2.78 7.07 12.26
C GLN A 190 3.06 5.65 12.79
N ALA A 191 2.25 4.66 12.39
CA ALA A 191 2.26 3.33 12.98
C ALA A 191 3.37 2.40 12.48
N GLY A 192 4.01 2.63 11.32
CA GLY A 192 4.98 1.62 10.84
C GLY A 192 5.91 2.00 9.69
N TYR A 193 5.76 3.19 9.10
CA TYR A 193 6.55 3.58 7.93
C TYR A 193 8.06 3.62 8.23
N SER A 194 8.45 4.20 9.37
CA SER A 194 9.86 4.30 9.78
C SER A 194 10.48 2.92 9.99
N LEU A 195 9.79 2.01 10.66
CA LEU A 195 10.30 0.67 10.97
C LEU A 195 10.54 -0.18 9.70
N SER A 196 9.60 -0.11 8.75
CA SER A 196 9.73 -0.79 7.46
C SER A 196 10.94 -0.26 6.67
N SER A 197 11.19 1.05 6.70
CA SER A 197 12.36 1.66 6.04
C SER A 197 13.69 1.15 6.63
N GLU A 198 13.76 1.01 7.94
CA GLU A 198 14.94 0.52 8.65
C GLU A 198 15.27 -0.93 8.26
N ILE A 199 14.25 -1.78 8.13
CA ILE A 199 14.38 -3.17 7.70
C ILE A 199 14.86 -3.27 6.25
N VAL A 200 14.28 -2.52 5.33
CA VAL A 200 14.66 -2.55 3.90
C VAL A 200 16.12 -2.11 3.71
N HIS A 201 16.59 -1.14 4.50
CA HIS A 201 17.95 -0.63 4.41
C HIS A 201 18.96 -1.39 5.27
N GLY A 202 18.54 -2.43 6.00
CA GLY A 202 19.43 -3.25 6.82
C GLY A 202 20.15 -2.42 7.89
N SER A 203 19.47 -1.41 8.46
CA SER A 203 20.09 -0.52 9.43
C SER A 203 20.49 -1.26 10.71
N TYR A 204 21.34 -0.63 11.52
CA TYR A 204 21.64 -1.17 12.84
C TYR A 204 20.36 -1.35 13.68
N LEU A 205 19.39 -0.45 13.57
CA LEU A 205 18.09 -0.59 14.23
C LEU A 205 17.36 -1.85 13.78
N SER A 206 17.38 -2.17 12.47
CA SER A 206 16.82 -3.42 11.99
C SER A 206 17.55 -4.64 12.58
N THR A 207 18.87 -4.59 12.70
CA THR A 207 19.65 -5.69 13.32
C THR A 207 19.28 -5.86 14.79
N VAL A 208 19.00 -4.77 15.51
CA VAL A 208 18.50 -4.80 16.89
C VAL A 208 17.08 -5.37 16.97
N LEU A 209 16.21 -5.16 15.98
CA LEU A 209 14.87 -5.79 15.94
C LEU A 209 14.96 -7.31 15.79
N TYR A 210 15.99 -7.81 15.12
CA TYR A 210 16.24 -9.24 14.90
C TYR A 210 17.16 -9.88 15.94
N SER A 211 17.67 -9.12 16.92
CA SER A 211 18.58 -9.65 17.93
C SER A 211 17.87 -9.93 19.25
N ASP A 212 18.33 -10.95 19.97
CA ASP A 212 17.88 -11.27 21.34
C ASP A 212 18.27 -10.18 22.38
N GLN A 213 18.78 -9.02 21.94
CA GLN A 213 19.09 -7.93 22.85
C GLN A 213 17.81 -7.25 23.29
N ALA A 214 17.37 -7.64 24.49
CA ALA A 214 16.16 -7.21 25.17
C ALA A 214 15.88 -5.71 25.00
N ARG A 215 14.88 -5.38 24.19
CA ARG A 215 14.06 -4.19 24.39
C ARG A 215 13.15 -4.44 25.59
N ASP A 216 13.66 -4.40 26.82
CA ASP A 216 12.87 -4.51 28.07
C ASP A 216 11.63 -5.45 28.00
N GLY A 217 11.78 -6.62 27.37
CA GLY A 217 10.65 -7.44 26.92
C GLY A 217 11.09 -8.74 26.24
N THR A 218 10.15 -9.66 26.05
CA THR A 218 10.41 -10.96 25.43
C THR A 218 10.32 -10.89 23.90
N PRO A 219 11.03 -11.74 23.14
CA PRO A 219 10.93 -11.80 21.68
C PRO A 219 9.49 -11.95 21.16
N GLU A 220 8.65 -12.69 21.87
CA GLU A 220 7.23 -12.90 21.54
C GLU A 220 6.43 -11.60 21.56
N LYS A 221 6.72 -10.71 22.52
CA LYS A 221 6.09 -9.38 22.59
C LYS A 221 6.46 -8.54 21.36
N GLY A 222 7.72 -8.57 20.93
CA GLY A 222 8.17 -7.85 19.73
C GLY A 222 7.55 -8.39 18.44
N LEU A 223 7.36 -9.70 18.34
CA LEU A 223 6.66 -10.33 17.22
C LEU A 223 5.17 -9.97 17.21
N GLN A 224 4.50 -10.01 18.37
CA GLN A 224 3.10 -9.61 18.47
C GLN A 224 2.89 -8.14 18.08
N GLU A 225 3.72 -7.23 18.60
CA GLU A 225 3.71 -5.82 18.21
C GLU A 225 3.90 -5.65 16.70
N THR A 226 4.83 -6.39 16.11
CA THR A 226 5.07 -6.37 14.65
C THR A 226 3.84 -6.82 13.86
N THR A 227 3.16 -7.89 14.29
CA THR A 227 1.92 -8.35 13.67
C THR A 227 0.83 -7.29 13.76
N THR A 228 0.62 -6.68 14.93
CA THR A 228 -0.35 -5.60 15.11
C THR A 228 -0.05 -4.41 14.21
N TRP A 229 1.23 -4.03 14.05
CA TRP A 229 1.61 -2.91 13.16
C TRP A 229 1.33 -3.23 11.69
N ILE A 230 1.59 -4.47 11.28
CA ILE A 230 1.23 -4.97 9.94
C ILE A 230 -0.29 -4.87 9.74
N MET A 231 -1.07 -5.34 10.71
CA MET A 231 -2.52 -5.31 10.64
C MET A 231 -3.08 -3.89 10.63
N ILE A 232 -2.58 -2.99 11.47
CA ILE A 232 -2.96 -1.57 11.46
C ILE A 232 -2.71 -0.97 10.07
N ALA A 233 -1.51 -1.15 9.52
CA ALA A 233 -1.18 -0.59 8.22
C ALA A 233 -2.05 -1.17 7.09
N PHE A 234 -2.33 -2.47 7.13
CA PHE A 234 -3.15 -3.16 6.14
C PHE A 234 -4.63 -2.76 6.22
N VAL A 235 -5.21 -2.84 7.43
CA VAL A 235 -6.63 -2.58 7.67
C VAL A 235 -6.94 -1.09 7.50
N PHE A 236 -6.17 -0.19 8.12
CA PHE A 236 -6.48 1.25 8.06
C PHE A 236 -6.25 1.83 6.67
N SER A 237 -5.29 1.33 5.88
CA SER A 237 -5.15 1.79 4.48
C SER A 237 -6.34 1.34 3.61
N SER A 238 -6.89 0.16 3.88
CA SER A 238 -8.09 -0.35 3.21
C SER A 238 -9.34 0.43 3.63
N GLU A 239 -9.51 0.67 4.92
CA GLU A 239 -10.59 1.50 5.48
C GLU A 239 -10.51 2.94 4.94
N ALA A 240 -9.31 3.54 4.86
CA ALA A 240 -9.12 4.88 4.33
C ALA A 240 -9.63 5.00 2.88
N LEU A 241 -9.33 4.00 2.05
CA LEU A 241 -9.87 3.92 0.70
C LEU A 241 -11.39 3.79 0.71
N GLY A 242 -11.94 2.96 1.61
CA GLY A 242 -13.39 2.84 1.82
C GLY A 242 -14.08 4.17 2.11
N HIS A 243 -13.53 4.95 3.06
CA HIS A 243 -14.04 6.29 3.40
C HIS A 243 -13.98 7.27 2.23
N LEU A 244 -12.88 7.26 1.47
CA LEU A 244 -12.77 8.13 0.30
C LEU A 244 -13.78 7.75 -0.79
N LEU A 245 -13.93 6.45 -1.07
CA LEU A 245 -14.84 5.95 -2.08
C LEU A 245 -16.30 6.20 -1.71
N ARG A 246 -16.67 6.14 -0.43
CA ARG A 246 -18.01 6.58 0.00
C ARG A 246 -18.27 8.06 -0.30
N SER A 247 -17.25 8.91 -0.23
CA SER A 247 -17.38 10.33 -0.58
C SER A 247 -17.45 10.58 -2.08
N LEU A 248 -16.68 9.84 -2.89
CA LEU A 248 -16.59 10.06 -4.35
C LEU A 248 -17.62 9.26 -5.16
N CYS A 249 -17.94 8.05 -4.72
CA CYS A 249 -18.77 7.07 -5.42
C CYS A 249 -19.73 6.41 -4.42
N PRO A 250 -20.70 7.17 -3.85
CA PRO A 250 -21.56 6.68 -2.76
C PRO A 250 -22.47 5.53 -3.16
N SER A 251 -22.69 5.30 -4.46
CA SER A 251 -23.47 4.19 -5.02
C SER A 251 -22.76 2.84 -4.93
N LEU A 252 -21.45 2.81 -4.66
CA LEU A 252 -20.69 1.56 -4.63
C LEU A 252 -21.05 0.74 -3.37
N PRO A 253 -21.39 -0.55 -3.51
CA PRO A 253 -21.81 -1.37 -2.38
C PRO A 253 -20.66 -1.92 -1.53
N SER A 254 -19.44 -2.03 -2.07
CA SER A 254 -18.30 -2.64 -1.35
C SER A 254 -17.51 -1.71 -0.41
N PRO A 255 -17.34 -0.40 -0.66
CA PRO A 255 -16.60 0.48 0.26
C PRO A 255 -17.04 0.45 1.73
N PRO A 256 -18.35 0.33 2.07
CA PRO A 256 -18.78 0.14 3.46
C PRO A 256 -18.16 -1.09 4.13
N LEU A 257 -17.96 -2.20 3.40
CA LEU A 257 -17.38 -3.42 3.95
C LEU A 257 -15.92 -3.25 4.36
N LEU A 258 -15.17 -2.36 3.69
CA LEU A 258 -13.79 -2.01 4.10
C LEU A 258 -13.77 -1.23 5.40
N ILE A 259 -14.77 -0.38 5.63
CA ILE A 259 -14.92 0.39 6.88
C ILE A 259 -15.34 -0.55 8.02
N ASP A 260 -16.27 -1.46 7.76
CA ASP A 260 -16.71 -2.47 8.74
C ASP A 260 -15.58 -3.42 9.14
N ALA A 261 -14.67 -3.76 8.21
CA ALA A 261 -13.47 -4.53 8.52
C ALA A 261 -12.56 -3.80 9.51
N GLY A 262 -12.38 -2.48 9.33
CA GLY A 262 -11.62 -1.63 10.26
C GLY A 262 -12.26 -1.53 11.65
N LYS A 263 -13.57 -1.35 11.69
CA LYS A 263 -14.35 -1.40 12.93
C LYS A 263 -14.20 -2.74 13.66
N THR A 264 -14.27 -3.84 12.91
CA THR A 264 -14.15 -5.21 13.45
C THR A 264 -12.76 -5.43 14.04
N PHE A 265 -11.72 -5.03 13.32
CA PHE A 265 -10.34 -5.07 13.81
C PHE A 265 -10.17 -4.26 15.10
N MET A 266 -10.69 -3.03 15.16
CA MET A 266 -10.55 -2.20 16.36
C MET A 266 -11.30 -2.75 17.57
N ASN A 267 -12.49 -3.32 17.37
CA ASN A 267 -13.23 -3.98 18.44
C ASN A 267 -12.53 -5.25 18.93
N PHE A 268 -11.76 -5.91 18.07
CA PHE A 268 -10.94 -7.06 18.43
C PHE A 268 -9.67 -6.64 19.20
N GLU A 269 -8.96 -5.59 18.75
CA GLU A 269 -7.74 -5.11 19.40
C GLU A 269 -7.98 -4.42 20.75
N VAL A 270 -9.09 -3.69 20.87
CA VAL A 270 -9.39 -2.86 22.05
C VAL A 270 -10.85 -3.09 22.49
N PRO A 271 -11.20 -4.30 22.96
CA PRO A 271 -12.57 -4.66 23.30
C PRO A 271 -13.17 -3.78 24.40
N GLU A 272 -12.35 -3.27 25.32
CA GLU A 272 -12.76 -2.34 26.37
C GLU A 272 -13.25 -0.99 25.83
N ALA A 273 -12.86 -0.62 24.61
CA ALA A 273 -13.29 0.61 23.93
C ALA A 273 -14.43 0.37 22.93
N ALA A 274 -15.02 -0.82 22.87
CA ALA A 274 -16.01 -1.19 21.85
C ALA A 274 -17.18 -0.19 21.75
N ASP A 275 -17.69 0.32 22.88
CA ASP A 275 -18.78 1.30 22.88
C ASP A 275 -18.35 2.67 22.30
N LEU A 276 -17.10 3.07 22.49
CA LEU A 276 -16.55 4.30 21.91
C LEU A 276 -16.30 4.11 20.41
N ILE A 277 -15.75 2.96 20.02
CA ILE A 277 -15.51 2.58 18.61
C ILE A 277 -16.84 2.53 17.87
N ASN A 278 -17.84 1.82 18.40
CA ASN A 278 -19.17 1.72 17.79
C ASN A 278 -19.81 3.10 17.59
N ARG A 279 -19.68 4.00 18.57
CA ARG A 279 -20.17 5.39 18.45
C ARG A 279 -19.43 6.16 17.35
N ALA A 280 -18.10 6.13 17.35
CA ALA A 280 -17.28 6.82 16.35
C ALA A 280 -17.58 6.37 14.91
N TYR A 281 -17.91 5.10 14.71
CA TYR A 281 -18.29 4.56 13.40
C TYR A 281 -19.77 4.79 13.04
N SER A 282 -20.66 4.94 14.03
CA SER A 282 -22.10 5.18 13.81
C SER A 282 -22.45 6.61 13.41
N GLU A 283 -21.60 7.59 13.74
CA GLU A 283 -21.76 9.00 13.34
C GLU A 283 -21.34 9.25 11.87
N SER A 284 -21.58 8.28 10.96
CA SER A 284 -21.08 8.25 9.57
C SER A 284 -22.14 8.20 8.48
#